data_AF-A0A4Q4YG53-F1
#
_entry.id   AF-A0A4Q4YG53-F1
#
_cell.length_a   1.000
_cell.length_b   1.000
_cell.length_c   1.000
_cell.angle_alpha   90.00
_cell.angle_beta   90.00
_cell.angle_gamma   90.00
#
_symmetry.space_group_name_H-M   'P 1'
#
loop_
_entity.id
_entity.type
_entity.pdbx_description
1 polymer ?
#
loop_
_entity_poly.entity_id
_entity_poly.type
_entity_poly.pdbx_seq_one_letter_code
_entity_poly.pdbx_strand_id
1 'polypeptide(L)'
;MIRPTSDDGTMRSIVVDNNNRVTLTPTNKDSYFYTKTTCVNAENVYGGLSLRIKAARGTTFNIQLSSPARCGNEEETSFATQTTSELGWTFDGTEKLYSIPFSKFPGLDLTKVQTVFLSGFSRAVTFGPLAFYCGQTPSEYEVPATTAPPGPTSTVPAPSGTASPLMIDQFGNDAENALGFWHGGDEGMSLTWGRNQLTIKSDDPDYSFYTQVSGSCRDLKNFDGSYLHIQYSGSNKFTVALQQHNSQCNENIAPFPETWDSIEAARYSSATDIYIPMSHFNIDRSRVIGFALKGFYTTDSVLLKKIEIVPSVPAGFKIPSKLPTGNLVFACKRPNSFAFAIDDGDPIYAQEVMNIVKEEGIKVTFFTVGAPLEDPSTNLTNVYNEMLAQGHQIAMHTYTHPKMEGLPDYEAIDWEYNMDIDAVSEAFNGMHTPYFRPPFGNEGARMRQRLAITLDTDEPYIVNWSVDVEDWLWAQSNTPEKQLDAFKRDVDKGGNLVVMHYLYASTVGYLREFIQIAKATGKQLMRVDQCMMDPNAPPL
;
A
#
# COMPACT_ATOMS: atom_id res chain seq x y z
N MET A 1 -13.64 5.59 -8.56
CA MET A 1 -12.37 6.24 -8.16
C MET A 1 -12.06 7.38 -9.11
N ILE A 2 -12.04 8.61 -8.59
CA ILE A 2 -11.43 9.76 -9.27
C ILE A 2 -9.94 9.43 -9.38
N ARG A 3 -9.37 9.33 -10.59
CA ARG A 3 -7.92 9.21 -10.72
C ARG A 3 -7.33 10.62 -10.56
N PRO A 4 -6.52 10.89 -9.52
CA PRO A 4 -5.96 12.21 -9.28
C PRO A 4 -5.01 12.64 -10.41
N THR A 5 -4.46 11.68 -11.16
CA THR A 5 -3.70 11.93 -12.40
C THR A 5 -4.12 10.93 -13.48
N SER A 6 -4.13 11.36 -14.75
CA SER A 6 -4.35 10.46 -15.89
C SER A 6 -3.88 11.11 -17.20
N ASP A 7 -3.69 10.26 -18.21
CA ASP A 7 -3.32 10.60 -19.57
C ASP A 7 -4.23 9.93 -20.61
N ASP A 8 -5.30 9.25 -20.17
CA ASP A 8 -6.21 8.38 -20.94
C ASP A 8 -5.55 7.41 -21.93
N GLY A 9 -4.27 7.06 -21.72
CA GLY A 9 -3.47 6.20 -22.59
C GLY A 9 -2.93 6.91 -23.84
N THR A 10 -3.03 8.24 -23.93
CA THR A 10 -2.49 8.99 -25.06
C THR A 10 -0.98 9.18 -24.98
N MET A 11 -0.34 9.00 -23.82
CA MET A 11 1.12 9.01 -23.72
C MET A 11 1.72 7.68 -24.19
N ARG A 12 2.84 7.76 -24.93
CA ARG A 12 3.61 6.57 -25.31
C ARG A 12 4.26 5.94 -24.09
N SER A 13 4.71 6.76 -23.15
CA SER A 13 5.22 6.31 -21.86
C SER A 13 5.20 7.44 -20.83
N ILE A 14 4.93 7.06 -19.59
CA ILE A 14 5.06 7.91 -18.40
C ILE A 14 6.06 7.20 -17.49
N VAL A 15 7.20 7.84 -17.23
CA VAL A 15 8.29 7.23 -16.43
C VAL A 15 8.60 8.14 -15.26
N VAL A 16 8.38 7.63 -14.04
CA VAL A 16 8.81 8.29 -12.80
C VAL A 16 10.19 7.77 -12.42
N ASP A 17 11.14 8.66 -12.16
CA ASP A 17 12.47 8.30 -11.66
C ASP A 17 12.61 8.56 -10.14
N ASN A 18 13.71 8.07 -9.56
CA ASN A 18 14.00 8.13 -8.13
C ASN A 18 14.36 9.55 -7.62
N ASN A 19 14.34 10.57 -8.48
CA ASN A 19 14.56 11.97 -8.09
C ASN A 19 13.23 12.76 -8.13
N ASN A 20 12.10 12.06 -8.00
CA ASN A 20 10.77 12.65 -8.10
C ASN A 20 10.57 13.40 -9.42
N ARG A 21 11.05 12.81 -10.53
CA ARG A 21 10.83 13.34 -11.88
C ARG A 21 9.92 12.44 -12.68
N VAL A 22 8.91 13.02 -13.32
CA VAL A 22 8.07 12.33 -14.30
C VAL A 22 8.45 12.76 -15.70
N THR A 23 8.82 11.80 -16.55
CA THR A 23 9.07 12.02 -17.98
C THR A 23 7.85 11.59 -18.77
N LEU A 24 7.17 12.57 -19.35
CA LEU A 24 6.04 12.37 -20.24
C LEU A 24 6.54 12.27 -21.68
N THR A 25 6.25 11.17 -22.34
CA THR A 25 6.60 10.95 -23.74
C THR A 25 5.33 10.86 -24.57
N PRO A 26 4.99 11.90 -25.37
CA PRO A 26 3.76 11.90 -26.14
C PRO A 26 3.82 10.89 -27.29
N THR A 27 2.68 10.29 -27.61
CA THR A 27 2.49 9.52 -28.84
C THR A 27 2.39 10.46 -30.04
N ASN A 28 1.65 11.56 -29.88
CA ASN A 28 1.44 12.59 -30.89
C ASN A 28 1.06 13.92 -30.20
N LYS A 29 0.60 14.92 -30.97
CA LYS A 29 0.25 16.24 -30.43
C LYS A 29 -1.04 16.27 -29.60
N ASP A 30 -1.88 15.25 -29.74
CA ASP A 30 -3.14 15.11 -29.01
C ASP A 30 -2.92 14.47 -27.63
N SER A 31 -1.71 13.97 -27.35
CA SER A 31 -1.33 13.46 -26.04
C SER A 31 -1.45 14.53 -24.96
N TYR A 32 -2.04 14.16 -23.82
CA TYR A 32 -2.19 15.05 -22.67
C TYR A 32 -1.87 14.33 -21.36
N PHE A 33 -1.72 15.11 -20.30
CA PHE A 33 -1.60 14.64 -18.93
C PHE A 33 -2.30 15.65 -18.04
N TYR A 34 -3.12 15.20 -17.10
CA TYR A 34 -3.67 16.08 -16.08
C TYR A 34 -3.37 15.59 -14.69
N THR A 35 -3.33 16.55 -13.77
CA THR A 35 -3.42 16.30 -12.33
C THR A 35 -4.56 17.11 -11.77
N LYS A 36 -5.36 16.50 -10.91
CA LYS A 36 -6.42 17.13 -10.13
C LYS A 36 -5.96 17.24 -8.69
N THR A 37 -6.15 18.40 -8.10
CA THR A 37 -6.02 18.61 -6.66
C THR A 37 -7.40 18.49 -6.02
N THR A 38 -7.43 18.38 -4.69
CA THR A 38 -8.61 18.84 -3.94
C THR A 38 -8.89 20.30 -4.33
N CYS A 39 -10.14 20.73 -4.28
CA CYS A 39 -10.51 22.06 -4.72
C CYS A 39 -9.81 23.13 -3.86
N VAL A 40 -8.80 23.82 -4.41
CA VAL A 40 -7.95 24.74 -3.64
C VAL A 40 -8.47 26.17 -3.74
N ASN A 41 -8.70 26.79 -2.59
CA ASN A 41 -8.85 28.24 -2.52
C ASN A 41 -7.48 28.91 -2.54
N ALA A 42 -7.07 29.34 -3.74
CA ALA A 42 -5.80 30.03 -3.97
C ALA A 42 -5.92 31.56 -3.89
N GLU A 43 -7.14 32.08 -3.76
CA GLU A 43 -7.40 33.52 -3.75
C GLU A 43 -6.69 34.19 -2.57
N ASN A 44 -5.83 35.17 -2.87
CA ASN A 44 -5.03 35.91 -1.88
C ASN A 44 -4.06 35.07 -1.04
N VAL A 45 -3.90 33.78 -1.34
CA VAL A 45 -2.95 32.87 -0.65
C VAL A 45 -1.73 32.61 -1.53
N TYR A 46 -1.95 32.26 -2.80
CA TYR A 46 -0.90 31.82 -3.73
C TYR A 46 -0.78 32.75 -4.94
N GLY A 47 0.45 32.92 -5.45
CA GLY A 47 0.69 33.69 -6.68
C GLY A 47 0.60 32.86 -7.96
N GLY A 48 0.62 31.55 -7.84
CA GLY A 48 0.63 30.61 -8.95
C GLY A 48 1.17 29.25 -8.53
N LEU A 49 1.51 28.44 -9.54
CA LEU A 49 2.21 27.17 -9.36
C LEU A 49 3.64 27.21 -9.88
N SER A 50 4.49 26.35 -9.38
CA SER A 50 5.88 26.21 -9.80
C SER A 50 6.28 24.75 -9.90
N LEU A 51 7.21 24.49 -10.81
CA LEU A 51 7.78 23.16 -11.02
C LEU A 51 9.11 23.25 -11.76
N ARG A 52 9.98 22.26 -11.54
CA ARG A 52 11.17 22.09 -12.38
C ARG A 52 10.81 21.43 -13.70
N ILE A 53 11.42 21.88 -14.78
CA ILE A 53 11.20 21.32 -16.12
C ILE A 53 12.54 21.14 -16.81
N LYS A 54 12.74 19.96 -17.39
CA LYS A 54 13.83 19.66 -18.33
C LYS A 54 13.22 19.26 -19.67
N ALA A 55 13.51 20.04 -20.71
CA ALA A 55 13.05 19.76 -22.06
C ALA A 55 14.10 20.16 -23.09
N ALA A 56 14.09 19.49 -24.25
CA ALA A 56 14.99 19.81 -25.35
C ALA A 56 14.74 21.22 -25.91
N ARG A 57 15.75 21.80 -26.57
CA ARG A 57 15.59 23.09 -27.25
C ARG A 57 14.47 23.05 -28.28
N GLY A 58 13.62 24.07 -28.23
CA GLY A 58 12.47 24.23 -29.13
C GLY A 58 11.23 23.43 -28.74
N THR A 59 11.24 22.75 -27.58
CA THR A 59 10.03 22.10 -27.06
C THR A 59 8.96 23.13 -26.70
N THR A 60 7.70 22.77 -26.88
CA THR A 60 6.51 23.58 -26.60
C THR A 60 5.39 22.66 -26.11
N PHE A 61 4.53 23.17 -25.24
CA PHE A 61 3.28 22.53 -24.83
C PHE A 61 2.33 23.60 -24.26
N ASN A 62 1.12 23.18 -23.91
CA ASN A 62 0.08 24.02 -23.33
C ASN A 62 -0.11 23.66 -21.87
N ILE A 63 -0.38 24.67 -21.06
CA ILE A 63 -0.79 24.56 -19.67
C ILE A 63 -2.20 25.14 -19.60
N GLN A 64 -3.15 24.35 -19.14
CA GLN A 64 -4.48 24.78 -18.83
C GLN A 64 -4.71 24.64 -17.33
N LEU A 65 -5.26 25.68 -16.72
CA LEU A 65 -5.77 25.66 -15.37
C LEU A 65 -7.30 25.74 -15.45
N SER A 66 -7.97 24.99 -14.59
CA SER A 66 -9.44 25.00 -14.55
C SER A 66 -9.98 25.05 -13.12
N SER A 67 -11.19 25.58 -13.01
CA SER A 67 -11.99 25.63 -11.80
C SER A 67 -13.42 25.20 -12.12
N PRO A 68 -14.03 24.30 -11.31
CA PRO A 68 -15.42 23.90 -11.45
C PRO A 68 -16.37 24.97 -10.89
N ALA A 69 -17.67 24.85 -11.18
CA ALA A 69 -18.67 25.78 -10.65
C ALA A 69 -18.77 25.64 -9.12
N ARG A 70 -18.75 24.40 -8.64
CA ARG A 70 -18.65 24.05 -7.23
C ARG A 70 -17.56 23.01 -7.07
N CYS A 71 -16.87 23.07 -5.94
CA CYS A 71 -15.86 22.07 -5.60
C CYS A 71 -16.48 20.68 -5.66
N GLY A 72 -15.90 19.82 -6.49
CA GLY A 72 -16.31 18.44 -6.61
C GLY A 72 -16.06 17.73 -7.92
N ASN A 73 -16.76 16.62 -8.11
CA ASN A 73 -16.85 15.90 -9.39
C ASN A 73 -17.70 16.61 -10.46
N GLU A 74 -17.83 17.93 -10.39
CA GLU A 74 -18.54 18.71 -11.40
C GLU A 74 -17.66 18.95 -12.64
N GLU A 75 -18.32 19.21 -13.77
CA GLU A 75 -17.60 19.65 -14.98
C GLU A 75 -16.92 20.99 -14.76
N GLU A 76 -15.78 21.16 -15.41
CA GLU A 76 -15.00 22.40 -15.36
C GLU A 76 -15.80 23.54 -16.03
N THR A 77 -16.14 24.57 -15.26
CA THR A 77 -16.95 25.68 -15.78
C THR A 77 -16.13 26.90 -16.17
N SER A 78 -14.89 26.97 -15.69
CA SER A 78 -13.92 27.99 -16.09
C SER A 78 -12.58 27.35 -16.33
N PHE A 79 -11.92 27.74 -17.41
CA PHE A 79 -10.57 27.31 -17.72
C PHE A 79 -9.85 28.41 -18.49
N ALA A 80 -8.53 28.46 -18.30
CA ALA A 80 -7.65 29.34 -19.04
C ALA A 80 -6.43 28.55 -19.51
N THR A 81 -6.02 28.76 -20.75
CA THR A 81 -4.90 28.04 -21.37
C THR A 81 -3.81 29.01 -21.79
N GLN A 82 -2.56 28.63 -21.53
CA GLN A 82 -1.37 29.35 -21.97
C GLN A 82 -0.39 28.36 -22.60
N THR A 83 0.20 28.73 -23.72
CA THR A 83 1.35 28.03 -24.29
C THR A 83 2.59 28.33 -23.44
N THR A 84 3.57 27.43 -23.47
CA THR A 84 4.89 27.71 -22.86
C THR A 84 5.51 29.00 -23.40
N SER A 85 5.25 29.35 -24.66
CA SER A 85 5.75 30.58 -25.27
C SER A 85 5.07 31.84 -24.71
N GLU A 86 3.77 31.81 -24.46
CA GLU A 86 3.03 32.93 -23.83
C GLU A 86 3.42 33.15 -22.36
N LEU A 87 3.82 32.07 -21.68
CA LEU A 87 4.45 32.13 -20.35
C LEU A 87 5.92 32.61 -20.40
N GLY A 88 6.48 32.83 -21.59
CA GLY A 88 7.86 33.27 -21.78
C GLY A 88 8.91 32.17 -21.53
N TRP A 89 8.50 30.90 -21.49
CA TRP A 89 9.39 29.79 -21.22
C TRP A 89 10.20 29.44 -22.46
N THR A 90 11.49 29.19 -22.25
CA THR A 90 12.40 28.64 -23.26
C THR A 90 13.17 27.48 -22.65
N PHE A 91 13.48 26.49 -23.47
CA PHE A 91 14.16 25.28 -23.05
C PHE A 91 15.48 25.11 -23.81
N ASP A 92 16.49 24.56 -23.15
CA ASP A 92 17.82 24.34 -23.70
C ASP A 92 18.40 22.95 -23.40
N GLY A 93 17.60 22.06 -22.81
CA GLY A 93 18.00 20.72 -22.37
C GLY A 93 18.42 20.65 -20.90
N THR A 94 18.57 21.78 -20.20
CA THR A 94 18.86 21.81 -18.76
C THR A 94 17.58 21.92 -17.95
N GLU A 95 17.63 21.43 -16.71
CA GLU A 95 16.51 21.52 -15.78
C GLU A 95 16.50 22.89 -15.10
N LYS A 96 15.36 23.59 -15.13
CA LYS A 96 15.18 24.90 -14.50
C LYS A 96 13.84 24.98 -13.80
N LEU A 97 13.73 25.88 -12.82
CA LEU A 97 12.45 26.21 -12.19
C LEU A 97 11.63 27.11 -13.12
N TYR A 98 10.38 26.75 -13.34
CA TYR A 98 9.41 27.53 -14.10
C TYR A 98 8.19 27.82 -13.24
N SER A 99 7.48 28.91 -13.56
CA SER A 99 6.30 29.34 -12.83
C SER A 99 5.10 29.57 -13.76
N ILE A 100 3.93 29.19 -13.23
CA ILE A 100 2.60 29.32 -13.81
C ILE A 100 1.85 30.37 -12.96
N PRO A 101 2.10 31.68 -13.18
CA PRO A 101 1.49 32.73 -12.37
C PRO A 101 0.01 32.88 -12.71
N PHE A 102 -0.87 32.94 -11.71
CA PHE A 102 -2.32 33.05 -11.93
C PHE A 102 -2.71 34.32 -12.71
N SER A 103 -1.90 35.38 -12.65
CA SER A 103 -2.10 36.61 -13.42
C SER A 103 -2.06 36.40 -14.94
N LYS A 104 -1.54 35.28 -15.42
CA LYS A 104 -1.54 34.89 -16.85
C LYS A 104 -2.76 34.05 -17.24
N PHE A 105 -3.65 33.71 -16.32
CA PHE A 105 -4.80 32.84 -16.54
C PHE A 105 -6.11 33.60 -16.26
N PRO A 106 -6.46 34.62 -17.08
CA PRO A 106 -7.66 35.41 -16.85
C PRO A 106 -8.92 34.57 -16.96
N GLY A 107 -9.90 34.81 -16.08
CA GLY A 107 -11.17 34.08 -16.07
C GLY A 107 -11.17 32.80 -15.24
N LEU A 108 -10.04 32.40 -14.66
CA LEU A 108 -9.96 31.32 -13.69
C LEU A 108 -10.57 31.77 -12.34
N ASP A 109 -11.47 30.96 -11.76
CA ASP A 109 -11.94 31.17 -10.39
C ASP A 109 -10.88 30.67 -9.40
N LEU A 110 -10.11 31.60 -8.83
CA LEU A 110 -9.02 31.27 -7.91
C LEU A 110 -9.50 30.72 -6.57
N THR A 111 -10.79 30.80 -6.27
CA THR A 111 -11.32 30.21 -5.03
C THR A 111 -11.48 28.69 -5.13
N LYS A 112 -11.32 28.12 -6.33
CA LYS A 112 -11.63 26.71 -6.64
C LYS A 112 -10.68 26.10 -7.68
N VAL A 113 -9.39 26.43 -7.62
CA VAL A 113 -8.42 25.85 -8.56
C VAL A 113 -8.38 24.33 -8.35
N GLN A 114 -8.58 23.56 -9.42
CA GLN A 114 -8.75 22.10 -9.29
C GLN A 114 -7.88 21.30 -10.25
N THR A 115 -7.84 21.64 -11.54
CA THR A 115 -7.09 20.84 -12.53
C THR A 115 -5.93 21.64 -13.11
N VAL A 116 -4.80 20.94 -13.27
CA VAL A 116 -3.69 21.35 -14.12
C VAL A 116 -3.62 20.35 -15.27
N PHE A 117 -3.91 20.84 -16.48
CA PHE A 117 -3.99 20.05 -17.70
C PHE A 117 -2.87 20.44 -18.65
N LEU A 118 -2.01 19.49 -19.01
CA LEU A 118 -0.87 19.66 -19.90
C LEU A 118 -1.16 18.96 -21.22
N SER A 119 -0.98 19.64 -22.35
CA SER A 119 -1.30 19.08 -23.68
C SER A 119 -0.45 19.69 -24.79
N GLY A 120 -0.62 19.22 -26.03
CA GLY A 120 0.04 19.83 -27.18
C GLY A 120 1.56 19.66 -27.17
N PHE A 121 2.04 18.60 -26.52
CA PHE A 121 3.47 18.33 -26.39
C PHE A 121 4.12 18.13 -27.75
N SER A 122 5.13 18.95 -28.07
CA SER A 122 5.90 18.76 -29.30
C SER A 122 6.97 17.67 -29.17
N ARG A 123 7.44 17.38 -27.95
CA ARG A 123 8.47 16.38 -27.62
C ARG A 123 8.28 15.88 -26.19
N ALA A 124 9.08 14.90 -25.78
CA ALA A 124 9.12 14.47 -24.38
C ALA A 124 9.57 15.61 -23.45
N VAL A 125 8.98 15.65 -22.26
CA VAL A 125 9.25 16.64 -21.21
C VAL A 125 9.37 15.94 -19.88
N THR A 126 10.39 16.31 -19.11
CA THR A 126 10.57 15.84 -17.73
C THR A 126 10.15 16.95 -16.77
N PHE A 127 9.27 16.63 -15.83
CA PHE A 127 8.74 17.52 -14.80
C PHE A 127 9.20 17.07 -13.42
N GLY A 128 9.56 18.01 -12.56
CA GLY A 128 9.70 17.80 -11.13
C GLY A 128 8.38 18.05 -10.38
N PRO A 129 8.42 18.05 -9.04
CA PRO A 129 7.25 18.31 -8.21
C PRO A 129 6.56 19.61 -8.58
N LEU A 130 5.23 19.56 -8.67
CA LEU A 130 4.36 20.70 -8.91
C LEU A 130 3.77 21.17 -7.58
N ALA A 131 3.88 22.45 -7.28
CA ALA A 131 3.30 23.01 -6.05
C ALA A 131 2.80 24.44 -6.23
N PHE A 132 1.89 24.84 -5.35
CA PHE A 132 1.53 26.25 -5.18
C PHE A 132 2.67 26.99 -4.47
N TYR A 133 2.96 28.22 -4.89
CA TYR A 133 3.92 29.09 -4.20
C TYR A 133 3.23 30.32 -3.59
N CYS A 134 3.66 30.70 -2.40
CA CYS A 134 3.11 31.85 -1.67
C CYS A 134 3.66 33.18 -2.22
N GLY A 135 2.83 34.22 -2.22
CA GLY A 135 3.25 35.55 -2.67
C GLY A 135 3.54 35.63 -4.17
N GLN A 136 4.43 36.52 -4.60
CA GLN A 136 4.70 36.78 -6.03
C GLN A 136 5.99 36.14 -6.55
N THR A 137 6.80 35.57 -5.66
CA THR A 137 8.10 34.98 -6.02
C THR A 137 7.95 33.46 -6.11
N PRO A 138 8.19 32.85 -7.28
CA PRO A 138 8.15 31.39 -7.40
C PRO A 138 9.18 30.73 -6.50
N SER A 139 8.74 29.78 -5.69
CA SER A 139 9.59 28.88 -4.89
C SER A 139 9.47 27.47 -5.42
N GLU A 140 10.53 26.68 -5.33
CA GLU A 140 10.47 25.25 -5.60
C GLU A 140 9.84 24.51 -4.41
N TYR A 141 9.10 23.44 -4.67
CA TYR A 141 8.77 22.48 -3.63
C TYR A 141 9.97 21.57 -3.37
N GLU A 142 10.58 21.76 -2.21
CA GLU A 142 11.61 20.87 -1.73
C GLU A 142 10.93 19.65 -1.11
N VAL A 143 11.07 18.50 -1.77
CA VAL A 143 10.57 17.23 -1.23
C VAL A 143 11.26 17.02 0.13
N PRO A 144 10.49 16.86 1.23
CA PRO A 144 11.08 16.62 2.54
C PRO A 144 12.02 15.43 2.48
N ALA A 145 13.26 15.62 2.91
CA ALA A 145 14.20 14.50 2.99
C ALA A 145 13.70 13.53 4.06
N THR A 146 13.30 12.31 3.68
CA THR A 146 13.06 11.29 4.69
C THR A 146 14.38 10.67 5.10
N THR A 147 14.54 10.50 6.41
CA THR A 147 15.64 9.70 6.93
C THR A 147 15.33 8.25 6.62
N ALA A 148 16.07 7.69 5.66
CA ALA A 148 16.15 6.25 5.48
C ALA A 148 16.43 5.60 6.85
N PRO A 149 15.84 4.43 7.14
CA PRO A 149 16.09 3.77 8.40
C PRO A 149 17.59 3.59 8.60
N PRO A 150 18.10 3.82 9.83
CA PRO A 150 19.52 3.81 10.07
C PRO A 150 20.13 2.49 9.57
N GLY A 151 21.17 2.63 8.74
CA GLY A 151 22.01 1.49 8.36
C GLY A 151 22.66 0.87 9.60
N PRO A 152 23.20 -0.35 9.50
CA PRO A 152 23.82 -1.02 10.65
C PRO A 152 24.95 -0.18 11.25
N THR A 153 24.69 0.44 12.41
CA THR A 153 25.68 1.25 13.16
C THR A 153 26.52 0.40 14.11
N SER A 154 26.05 -0.80 14.45
CA SER A 154 26.77 -1.80 15.22
C SER A 154 26.43 -3.21 14.72
N THR A 155 27.40 -4.12 14.75
CA THR A 155 27.14 -5.55 14.69
C THR A 155 26.49 -5.94 16.01
N VAL A 156 25.21 -6.31 15.98
CA VAL A 156 24.71 -7.23 17.01
C VAL A 156 25.66 -8.44 16.99
N PRO A 157 26.29 -8.82 18.13
CA PRO A 157 27.17 -9.97 18.17
C PRO A 157 26.44 -11.16 17.56
N ALA A 158 27.17 -11.98 16.78
CA ALA A 158 26.54 -13.14 16.20
C ALA A 158 25.93 -14.00 17.33
N PRO A 159 24.64 -14.37 17.26
CA PRO A 159 24.08 -15.23 18.27
C PRO A 159 24.90 -16.52 18.29
N SER A 160 25.09 -17.09 19.48
CA SER A 160 25.86 -18.31 19.69
C SER A 160 25.08 -19.54 19.26
N GLY A 161 24.63 -19.59 18.00
CA GLY A 161 23.91 -20.71 17.43
C GLY A 161 24.83 -21.92 17.32
N THR A 162 24.39 -23.07 17.85
CA THR A 162 25.09 -24.36 17.73
C THR A 162 24.37 -25.33 16.80
N ALA A 163 23.22 -24.92 16.25
CA ALA A 163 22.46 -25.73 15.31
C ALA A 163 23.28 -26.00 14.04
N SER A 164 23.22 -27.24 13.56
CA SER A 164 23.84 -27.57 12.26
C SER A 164 23.11 -26.84 11.14
N PRO A 165 23.82 -26.39 10.08
CA PRO A 165 23.19 -25.74 8.96
C PRO A 165 22.04 -26.55 8.37
N LEU A 166 20.95 -25.87 8.01
CA LEU A 166 19.79 -26.46 7.35
C LEU A 166 19.69 -25.90 5.93
N MET A 167 19.99 -26.72 4.93
CA MET A 167 19.75 -26.37 3.53
C MET A 167 18.24 -26.40 3.25
N ILE A 168 17.66 -25.28 2.84
CA ILE A 168 16.24 -25.18 2.51
C ILE A 168 16.07 -25.33 1.00
N ASP A 169 16.80 -24.53 0.24
CA ASP A 169 16.66 -24.48 -1.21
C ASP A 169 18.03 -24.36 -1.89
N GLN A 170 18.21 -25.14 -2.95
CA GLN A 170 19.36 -25.09 -3.86
C GLN A 170 18.93 -24.89 -5.31
N PHE A 171 17.62 -24.74 -5.56
CA PHE A 171 17.02 -24.57 -6.89
C PHE A 171 17.46 -25.65 -7.88
N GLY A 172 17.56 -26.89 -7.39
CA GLY A 172 18.04 -28.04 -8.18
C GLY A 172 16.98 -28.60 -9.14
N ASN A 173 15.71 -28.31 -8.90
CA ASN A 173 14.56 -28.54 -9.79
C ASN A 173 13.52 -27.41 -9.55
N ASP A 174 12.42 -27.44 -10.31
CA ASP A 174 11.39 -26.39 -10.36
C ASP A 174 10.10 -26.71 -9.57
N ALA A 175 10.03 -27.89 -8.92
CA ALA A 175 8.85 -28.35 -8.19
C ALA A 175 9.08 -28.40 -6.68
N GLU A 176 10.27 -28.82 -6.25
CA GLU A 176 10.61 -29.08 -4.86
C GLU A 176 11.99 -28.52 -4.50
N ASN A 177 12.09 -27.97 -3.29
CA ASN A 177 13.34 -27.49 -2.74
C ASN A 177 14.23 -28.63 -2.19
N ALA A 178 15.34 -28.29 -1.53
CA ALA A 178 16.31 -29.27 -1.03
C ALA A 178 15.78 -30.15 0.12
N LEU A 179 14.62 -29.79 0.70
CA LEU A 179 13.93 -30.55 1.74
C LEU A 179 12.83 -31.46 1.19
N GLY A 180 12.56 -31.43 -0.12
CA GLY A 180 11.46 -32.17 -0.75
C GLY A 180 10.09 -31.52 -0.53
N PHE A 181 10.04 -30.21 -0.25
CA PHE A 181 8.79 -29.46 -0.12
C PHE A 181 8.62 -28.47 -1.26
N TRP A 182 7.37 -28.08 -1.50
CA TRP A 182 7.03 -27.17 -2.57
C TRP A 182 7.76 -25.83 -2.44
N HIS A 183 8.20 -25.34 -3.58
CA HIS A 183 8.62 -23.96 -3.78
C HIS A 183 8.07 -23.46 -5.11
N GLY A 184 7.90 -22.15 -5.25
CA GLY A 184 7.30 -21.61 -6.46
C GLY A 184 6.81 -20.19 -6.27
N GLY A 185 6.45 -19.56 -7.39
CA GLY A 185 5.91 -18.20 -7.41
C GLY A 185 4.40 -18.19 -7.62
N ASP A 186 3.79 -17.07 -7.28
CA ASP A 186 2.42 -16.78 -7.66
C ASP A 186 2.21 -16.85 -9.18
N GLU A 187 0.98 -17.11 -9.61
CA GLU A 187 0.62 -17.14 -11.03
C GLU A 187 0.91 -15.76 -11.66
N GLY A 188 1.62 -15.77 -12.80
CA GLY A 188 2.06 -14.54 -13.49
C GLY A 188 3.49 -14.10 -13.16
N MET A 189 4.10 -14.63 -12.11
CA MET A 189 5.48 -14.30 -11.74
C MET A 189 6.50 -14.87 -12.75
N SER A 190 7.49 -14.08 -13.17
CA SER A 190 8.51 -14.54 -14.12
C SER A 190 9.64 -15.28 -13.41
N LEU A 191 9.60 -16.62 -13.49
CA LEU A 191 10.59 -17.53 -12.93
C LEU A 191 11.40 -18.21 -14.03
N THR A 192 12.73 -18.05 -14.01
CA THR A 192 13.64 -18.73 -14.93
C THR A 192 14.57 -19.67 -14.17
N TRP A 193 14.35 -20.96 -14.33
CA TRP A 193 15.12 -22.01 -13.67
C TRP A 193 16.40 -22.31 -14.43
N GLY A 194 17.52 -22.34 -13.72
CA GLY A 194 18.82 -22.76 -14.21
C GLY A 194 19.36 -23.95 -13.42
N ARG A 195 20.62 -24.32 -13.67
CA ARG A 195 21.27 -25.40 -12.92
C ARG A 195 21.62 -24.92 -11.51
N ASN A 196 20.85 -25.35 -10.51
CA ASN A 196 21.01 -24.95 -9.10
C ASN A 196 20.89 -23.44 -8.90
N GLN A 197 19.97 -22.80 -9.64
CA GLN A 197 19.71 -21.37 -9.53
C GLN A 197 18.32 -21.03 -10.04
N LEU A 198 17.74 -19.97 -9.49
CA LEU A 198 16.47 -19.39 -9.91
C LEU A 198 16.68 -17.91 -10.19
N THR A 199 16.25 -17.44 -11.36
CA THR A 199 16.12 -16.00 -11.62
C THR A 199 14.67 -15.59 -11.50
N ILE A 200 14.41 -14.64 -10.62
CA ILE A 200 13.10 -14.03 -10.40
C ILE A 200 13.12 -12.64 -11.03
N LYS A 201 12.09 -12.35 -11.81
CA LYS A 201 11.73 -10.98 -12.22
C LYS A 201 10.27 -10.76 -11.87
N SER A 202 9.98 -9.73 -11.09
CA SER A 202 8.63 -9.33 -10.74
C SER A 202 8.42 -7.86 -11.10
N ASP A 203 7.27 -7.55 -11.67
CA ASP A 203 6.81 -6.20 -12.00
C ASP A 203 5.59 -5.77 -11.16
N ASP A 204 5.07 -6.67 -10.31
CA ASP A 204 4.00 -6.38 -9.35
C ASP A 204 4.47 -6.69 -7.92
N PRO A 205 4.29 -5.76 -6.96
CA PRO A 205 4.62 -6.00 -5.55
C PRO A 205 3.72 -7.06 -4.87
N ASP A 206 2.60 -7.47 -5.49
CA ASP A 206 1.73 -8.52 -4.93
C ASP A 206 2.32 -9.92 -5.09
N TYR A 207 3.14 -10.14 -6.12
CA TYR A 207 3.71 -11.46 -6.37
C TYR A 207 4.76 -11.83 -5.34
N SER A 208 4.73 -13.11 -4.99
CA SER A 208 5.60 -13.73 -4.00
C SER A 208 6.18 -15.03 -4.55
N PHE A 209 7.43 -15.32 -4.21
CA PHE A 209 8.04 -16.63 -4.32
C PHE A 209 8.11 -17.27 -2.94
N TYR A 210 7.72 -18.53 -2.82
CA TYR A 210 7.68 -19.28 -1.57
C TYR A 210 8.65 -20.44 -1.61
N THR A 211 9.22 -20.78 -0.45
CA THR A 211 9.91 -22.04 -0.22
C THR A 211 9.48 -22.62 1.13
N GLN A 212 8.79 -23.76 1.09
CA GLN A 212 8.26 -24.41 2.29
C GLN A 212 9.34 -25.16 3.06
N VAL A 213 9.22 -25.23 4.38
CA VAL A 213 10.10 -26.08 5.21
C VAL A 213 9.37 -27.29 5.79
N SER A 214 8.05 -27.37 5.59
CA SER A 214 7.13 -28.45 5.98
C SER A 214 5.83 -28.33 5.19
N GLY A 215 5.10 -29.44 5.02
CA GLY A 215 3.72 -29.44 4.52
C GLY A 215 2.67 -29.16 5.62
N SER A 216 3.11 -28.78 6.82
CA SER A 216 2.30 -28.42 7.99
C SER A 216 3.15 -27.47 8.85
N CYS A 217 3.22 -27.67 10.17
CA CYS A 217 4.13 -26.94 11.04
C CYS A 217 5.54 -27.54 11.06
N ARG A 218 6.55 -26.68 11.21
CA ARG A 218 7.91 -27.05 11.62
C ARG A 218 8.37 -26.22 12.81
N ASP A 219 8.92 -26.89 13.81
CA ASP A 219 9.59 -26.21 14.91
C ASP A 219 11.02 -25.80 14.50
N LEU A 220 11.24 -24.49 14.43
CA LEU A 220 12.54 -23.88 14.16
C LEU A 220 13.14 -23.16 15.38
N LYS A 221 12.62 -23.34 16.60
CA LYS A 221 13.16 -22.69 17.82
C LYS A 221 14.61 -23.03 18.10
N ASN A 222 15.07 -24.22 17.71
CA ASN A 222 16.48 -24.60 17.82
C ASN A 222 17.41 -23.72 16.96
N PHE A 223 16.86 -22.97 16.01
CA PHE A 223 17.56 -22.02 15.16
C PHE A 223 17.43 -20.55 15.63
N ASP A 224 16.89 -20.28 16.82
CA ASP A 224 16.74 -18.91 17.34
C ASP A 224 18.06 -18.14 17.40
N GLY A 225 19.17 -18.86 17.62
CA GLY A 225 20.53 -18.32 17.58
C GLY A 225 21.20 -18.37 16.21
N SER A 226 20.46 -18.63 15.13
CA SER A 226 20.98 -18.81 13.76
C SER A 226 20.52 -17.68 12.84
N TYR A 227 20.92 -17.77 11.57
CA TYR A 227 20.60 -16.81 10.52
C TYR A 227 19.95 -17.51 9.35
N LEU A 228 18.89 -16.92 8.81
CA LEU A 228 18.52 -17.16 7.43
C LEU A 228 19.60 -16.55 6.52
N HIS A 229 20.13 -17.37 5.63
CA HIS A 229 21.11 -17.00 4.62
C HIS A 229 20.51 -17.19 3.23
N ILE A 230 20.59 -16.15 2.41
CA ILE A 230 20.21 -16.19 0.99
C ILE A 230 21.42 -15.76 0.16
N GLN A 231 21.90 -16.65 -0.69
CA GLN A 231 22.93 -16.30 -1.66
C GLN A 231 22.27 -15.83 -2.96
N TYR A 232 22.63 -14.62 -3.38
CA TYR A 232 21.99 -13.95 -4.49
C TYR A 232 22.96 -13.13 -5.35
N SER A 233 22.47 -12.63 -6.48
CA SER A 233 23.09 -11.56 -7.26
C SER A 233 21.99 -10.77 -7.99
N GLY A 234 22.25 -9.51 -8.33
CA GLY A 234 21.24 -8.62 -8.91
C GLY A 234 20.51 -7.82 -7.82
N SER A 235 19.20 -7.69 -7.94
CA SER A 235 18.41 -6.86 -7.03
C SER A 235 18.30 -7.43 -5.62
N ASN A 236 18.31 -6.55 -4.61
CA ASN A 236 17.97 -6.82 -3.21
C ASN A 236 16.70 -6.09 -2.77
N LYS A 237 15.90 -5.63 -3.74
CA LYS A 237 14.74 -4.75 -3.56
C LYS A 237 13.46 -5.56 -3.41
N PHE A 238 13.40 -6.31 -2.31
CA PHE A 238 12.26 -7.17 -1.95
C PHE A 238 12.20 -7.37 -0.43
N THR A 239 11.07 -7.89 0.02
CA THR A 239 10.80 -8.32 1.39
C THR A 239 11.06 -9.81 1.55
N VAL A 240 11.68 -10.20 2.66
CA VAL A 240 11.78 -11.59 3.12
C VAL A 240 10.81 -11.78 4.28
N ALA A 241 9.84 -12.68 4.13
CA ALA A 241 8.86 -13.01 5.16
C ALA A 241 9.06 -14.44 5.67
N LEU A 242 8.81 -14.64 6.98
CA LEU A 242 8.73 -15.96 7.60
C LEU A 242 7.29 -16.24 8.02
N GLN A 243 6.68 -17.26 7.43
CA GLN A 243 5.26 -17.54 7.57
C GLN A 243 4.95 -18.49 8.72
N GLN A 244 3.96 -18.09 9.53
CA GLN A 244 3.43 -18.86 10.65
C GLN A 244 2.13 -19.55 10.25
N HIS A 245 2.03 -20.82 10.60
CA HIS A 245 0.83 -21.63 10.49
C HIS A 245 -0.13 -21.34 11.65
N ASN A 246 -1.45 -21.48 11.45
CA ASN A 246 -2.43 -21.49 12.54
C ASN A 246 -2.14 -22.54 13.63
N SER A 247 -2.81 -22.39 14.78
CA SER A 247 -2.54 -23.17 16.00
C SER A 247 -2.80 -24.68 15.87
N GLN A 248 -3.53 -25.08 14.82
CA GLN A 248 -3.83 -26.48 14.52
C GLN A 248 -2.94 -27.06 13.42
N CYS A 249 -2.04 -26.27 12.84
CA CYS A 249 -1.15 -26.71 11.77
C CYS A 249 -1.91 -27.32 10.56
N ASN A 250 -3.10 -26.77 10.27
CA ASN A 250 -4.02 -27.28 9.24
C ASN A 250 -4.46 -26.16 8.28
N GLU A 251 -4.06 -26.25 7.01
CA GLU A 251 -4.35 -25.26 5.96
C GLU A 251 -5.85 -25.08 5.66
N ASN A 252 -6.68 -26.05 6.04
CA ASN A 252 -8.13 -25.98 5.89
C ASN A 252 -8.81 -25.14 6.99
N ILE A 253 -8.04 -24.55 7.90
CA ILE A 253 -8.53 -23.72 8.99
C ILE A 253 -7.99 -22.30 8.81
N ALA A 254 -8.88 -21.33 8.75
CA ALA A 254 -8.54 -19.91 8.63
C ALA A 254 -8.18 -19.31 10.01
N PRO A 255 -7.29 -18.31 10.05
CA PRO A 255 -6.47 -17.83 8.93
C PRO A 255 -5.36 -18.83 8.54
N PHE A 256 -5.08 -18.95 7.25
CA PHE A 256 -3.91 -19.68 6.73
C PHE A 256 -3.27 -18.90 5.58
N PRO A 257 -1.96 -18.55 5.68
CA PRO A 257 -1.15 -18.52 6.90
C PRO A 257 -1.82 -17.73 8.03
N GLU A 258 -1.46 -17.98 9.30
CA GLU A 258 -2.05 -17.22 10.41
C GLU A 258 -1.55 -15.78 10.42
N THR A 259 -0.26 -15.61 10.21
CA THR A 259 0.42 -14.32 10.08
C THR A 259 1.85 -14.58 9.56
N TRP A 260 2.59 -13.49 9.33
CA TRP A 260 4.01 -13.52 9.08
C TRP A 260 4.67 -12.21 9.53
N ASP A 261 5.97 -12.30 9.81
CA ASP A 261 6.81 -11.14 9.98
C ASP A 261 7.76 -10.99 8.79
N SER A 262 8.11 -9.74 8.50
CA SER A 262 8.70 -9.32 7.23
C SER A 262 9.92 -8.44 7.46
N ILE A 263 10.97 -8.66 6.67
CA ILE A 263 12.24 -7.95 6.75
C ILE A 263 12.64 -7.44 5.36
N GLU A 264 13.11 -6.19 5.28
CA GLU A 264 13.60 -5.62 4.02
C GLU A 264 14.97 -6.23 3.69
N ALA A 265 15.07 -6.95 2.57
CA ALA A 265 16.28 -7.67 2.20
C ALA A 265 17.51 -6.76 2.10
N ALA A 266 17.34 -5.55 1.54
CA ALA A 266 18.41 -4.59 1.33
C ALA A 266 19.18 -4.24 2.62
N ARG A 267 18.50 -4.15 3.77
CA ARG A 267 19.13 -3.81 5.07
C ARG A 267 20.09 -4.88 5.58
N TYR A 268 19.88 -6.13 5.17
CA TYR A 268 20.63 -7.31 5.62
C TYR A 268 21.57 -7.86 4.54
N SER A 269 21.77 -7.11 3.46
CA SER A 269 22.46 -7.57 2.27
C SER A 269 23.90 -7.05 2.16
N SER A 270 24.76 -7.89 1.60
CA SER A 270 26.00 -7.52 0.91
C SER A 270 25.80 -7.64 -0.61
N ALA A 271 26.86 -7.52 -1.40
CA ALA A 271 26.78 -7.70 -2.86
C ALA A 271 26.36 -9.12 -3.31
N THR A 272 26.53 -10.13 -2.45
CA THR A 272 26.33 -11.56 -2.82
C THR A 272 25.46 -12.34 -1.84
N ASP A 273 25.31 -11.87 -0.61
CA ASP A 273 24.69 -12.64 0.46
C ASP A 273 23.81 -11.75 1.34
N ILE A 274 22.68 -12.30 1.79
CA ILE A 274 21.77 -11.72 2.79
C ILE A 274 21.83 -12.60 4.04
N TYR A 275 22.01 -12.00 5.22
CA TYR A 275 21.95 -12.71 6.50
C TYR A 275 20.96 -12.03 7.45
N ILE A 276 19.86 -12.72 7.78
CA ILE A 276 18.81 -12.22 8.68
C ILE A 276 18.80 -13.11 9.94
N PRO A 277 19.01 -12.56 11.15
CA PRO A 277 18.83 -13.34 12.37
C PRO A 277 17.43 -13.95 12.46
N MET A 278 17.33 -15.23 12.80
CA MET A 278 16.02 -15.88 12.97
C MET A 278 15.17 -15.21 14.06
N SER A 279 15.84 -14.64 15.07
CA SER A 279 15.20 -13.85 16.14
C SER A 279 14.56 -12.55 15.66
N HIS A 280 14.87 -12.09 14.44
CA HIS A 280 14.24 -10.87 13.89
C HIS A 280 12.83 -11.13 13.34
N PHE A 281 12.41 -12.37 13.14
CA PHE A 281 11.04 -12.70 12.79
C PHE A 281 10.22 -12.91 14.06
N ASN A 282 9.32 -11.97 14.36
CA ASN A 282 8.43 -11.99 15.52
C ASN A 282 7.17 -12.81 15.20
N ILE A 283 7.37 -14.12 15.12
CA ILE A 283 6.32 -15.12 14.98
C ILE A 283 6.56 -16.26 15.98
N ASP A 284 5.56 -17.10 16.17
CA ASP A 284 5.71 -18.41 16.80
C ASP A 284 6.48 -19.36 15.88
N ARG A 285 7.80 -19.39 16.06
CA ARG A 285 8.72 -20.24 15.30
C ARG A 285 8.56 -21.74 15.58
N SER A 286 7.65 -22.15 16.46
CA SER A 286 7.29 -23.58 16.58
C SER A 286 6.32 -24.05 15.48
N ARG A 287 5.72 -23.11 14.74
CA ARG A 287 4.66 -23.36 13.75
C ARG A 287 5.01 -22.77 12.37
N VAL A 288 6.26 -22.93 11.93
CA VAL A 288 6.72 -22.36 10.66
C VAL A 288 6.19 -23.16 9.47
N ILE A 289 5.67 -22.46 8.45
CA ILE A 289 5.33 -23.01 7.13
C ILE A 289 6.55 -22.98 6.22
N GLY A 290 7.14 -21.79 6.05
CA GLY A 290 8.17 -21.53 5.06
C GLY A 290 8.55 -20.05 5.00
N PHE A 291 9.41 -19.75 4.04
CA PHE A 291 9.84 -18.38 3.75
C PHE A 291 9.20 -17.90 2.44
N ALA A 292 8.91 -16.61 2.37
CA ALA A 292 8.47 -15.95 1.15
C ALA A 292 9.40 -14.79 0.80
N LEU A 293 9.72 -14.65 -0.49
CA LEU A 293 10.33 -13.45 -1.07
C LEU A 293 9.22 -12.72 -1.81
N LYS A 294 8.85 -11.53 -1.36
CA LYS A 294 7.65 -10.81 -1.82
C LYS A 294 7.85 -9.31 -1.82
N GLY A 295 6.85 -8.54 -2.23
CA GLY A 295 6.93 -7.08 -2.19
C GLY A 295 8.10 -6.56 -3.03
N PHE A 296 8.26 -7.11 -4.25
CA PHE A 296 9.27 -6.64 -5.18
C PHE A 296 8.90 -5.24 -5.66
N TYR A 297 9.76 -4.26 -5.40
CA TYR A 297 9.47 -2.85 -5.69
C TYR A 297 10.38 -2.26 -6.77
N THR A 298 11.05 -3.13 -7.53
CA THR A 298 11.80 -2.79 -8.75
C THR A 298 11.64 -3.91 -9.77
N THR A 299 11.73 -3.60 -11.06
CA THR A 299 11.71 -4.60 -12.14
C THR A 299 13.05 -5.30 -12.38
N ASP A 300 14.08 -4.94 -11.61
CA ASP A 300 15.39 -5.56 -11.66
C ASP A 300 15.31 -7.02 -11.20
N SER A 301 15.95 -7.92 -11.95
CA SER A 301 15.96 -9.34 -11.61
C SER A 301 16.84 -9.64 -10.40
N VAL A 302 16.46 -10.66 -9.63
CA VAL A 302 17.32 -11.31 -8.64
C VAL A 302 17.61 -12.75 -9.07
N LEU A 303 18.88 -13.14 -9.05
CA LEU A 303 19.30 -14.54 -9.22
C LEU A 303 19.65 -15.11 -7.85
N LEU A 304 18.93 -16.16 -7.46
CA LEU A 304 19.11 -16.91 -6.22
C LEU A 304 19.90 -18.19 -6.51
N LYS A 305 20.80 -18.55 -5.60
CA LYS A 305 21.60 -19.79 -5.68
C LYS A 305 21.33 -20.75 -4.54
N LYS A 306 21.01 -20.23 -3.36
CA LYS A 306 20.59 -21.05 -2.21
C LYS A 306 19.87 -20.23 -1.14
N ILE A 307 19.06 -20.93 -0.38
CA ILE A 307 18.43 -20.47 0.87
C ILE A 307 18.73 -21.53 1.94
N GLU A 308 19.29 -21.11 3.07
CA GLU A 308 19.66 -22.01 4.16
C GLU A 308 19.60 -21.30 5.51
N ILE A 309 19.56 -22.06 6.61
CA ILE A 309 19.77 -21.54 7.96
C ILE A 309 21.18 -21.91 8.42
N VAL A 310 21.96 -20.94 8.89
CA VAL A 310 23.37 -21.12 9.28
C VAL A 310 23.64 -20.58 10.70
N PRO A 311 24.58 -21.18 11.45
CA PRO A 311 24.86 -20.78 12.83
C PRO A 311 25.64 -19.46 12.95
N SER A 312 26.26 -18.98 11.87
CA SER A 312 27.13 -17.81 11.90
C SER A 312 27.18 -17.08 10.56
N VAL A 313 27.69 -15.84 10.61
CA VAL A 313 27.94 -14.99 9.43
C VAL A 313 29.45 -14.84 9.20
N PRO A 314 29.90 -14.50 7.97
CA PRO A 314 31.30 -14.21 7.69
C PRO A 314 31.85 -13.09 8.58
N ALA A 315 33.15 -13.17 8.88
CA ALA A 315 33.83 -12.13 9.66
C ALA A 315 33.68 -10.75 8.98
N GLY A 316 33.26 -9.74 9.76
CA GLY A 316 33.04 -8.39 9.28
C GLY A 316 31.67 -8.12 8.63
N PHE A 317 30.82 -9.15 8.47
CA PHE A 317 29.44 -8.93 8.06
C PHE A 317 28.68 -8.16 9.14
N LYS A 318 27.98 -7.09 8.75
CA LYS A 318 27.23 -6.24 9.69
C LYS A 318 25.74 -6.59 9.65
N ILE A 319 25.16 -6.76 10.83
CA ILE A 319 23.74 -7.06 11.02
C ILE A 319 23.08 -5.83 11.66
N PRO A 320 22.09 -5.19 11.02
CA PRO A 320 21.40 -4.05 11.61
C PRO A 320 20.46 -4.49 12.73
N SER A 321 20.10 -3.58 13.62
CA SER A 321 18.99 -3.79 14.55
C SER A 321 17.67 -4.03 13.79
N LYS A 322 16.81 -4.86 14.37
CA LYS A 322 15.42 -4.96 13.93
C LYS A 322 14.74 -3.60 14.17
N LEU A 323 13.98 -3.14 13.18
CA LEU A 323 13.16 -1.95 13.31
C LEU A 323 11.78 -2.33 13.86
N PRO A 324 11.11 -1.42 14.58
CA PRO A 324 9.67 -1.52 14.82
C PRO A 324 8.92 -1.75 13.51
N THR A 325 7.84 -2.53 13.56
CA THR A 325 7.10 -2.96 12.38
C THR A 325 5.66 -3.26 12.77
N GLY A 326 4.70 -2.89 11.93
CA GLY A 326 3.29 -3.14 12.22
C GLY A 326 2.93 -4.63 12.35
N ASN A 327 1.98 -4.91 13.23
CA ASN A 327 1.44 -6.23 13.51
C ASN A 327 0.43 -6.62 12.44
N LEU A 328 0.78 -7.60 11.62
CA LEU A 328 -0.09 -8.13 10.58
C LEU A 328 -1.11 -9.11 11.17
N VAL A 329 -2.40 -8.79 11.04
CA VAL A 329 -3.50 -9.59 11.64
C VAL A 329 -4.53 -9.99 10.59
N PHE A 330 -4.95 -11.25 10.64
CA PHE A 330 -5.98 -11.82 9.76
C PHE A 330 -7.23 -12.30 10.51
N ALA A 331 -7.19 -12.30 11.85
CA ALA A 331 -8.27 -12.80 12.70
C ALA A 331 -8.33 -12.07 14.03
N CYS A 332 -9.51 -12.09 14.66
CA CYS A 332 -9.68 -11.49 15.98
C CYS A 332 -8.84 -12.16 17.07
N LYS A 333 -8.18 -11.34 17.90
CA LYS A 333 -7.51 -11.79 19.13
C LYS A 333 -8.52 -12.19 20.19
N ARG A 334 -9.66 -11.49 20.27
CA ARG A 334 -10.73 -11.79 21.22
C ARG A 334 -11.41 -13.12 20.86
N PRO A 335 -11.53 -14.08 21.80
CA PRO A 335 -12.26 -15.32 21.56
C PRO A 335 -13.75 -15.07 21.23
N ASN A 336 -14.36 -15.96 20.45
CA ASN A 336 -15.80 -15.91 20.08
C ASN A 336 -16.24 -14.57 19.46
N SER A 337 -15.36 -13.90 18.73
CA SER A 337 -15.66 -12.62 18.07
C SER A 337 -15.62 -12.73 16.56
N PHE A 338 -16.32 -11.80 15.90
CA PHE A 338 -16.40 -11.64 14.46
C PHE A 338 -16.44 -10.14 14.13
N ALA A 339 -15.68 -9.68 13.15
CA ALA A 339 -15.61 -8.26 12.80
C ALA A 339 -15.81 -8.05 11.31
N PHE A 340 -16.68 -7.09 10.98
CA PHE A 340 -16.80 -6.55 9.63
C PHE A 340 -15.90 -5.33 9.53
N ALA A 341 -14.89 -5.43 8.67
CA ALA A 341 -14.03 -4.33 8.28
C ALA A 341 -14.35 -3.99 6.83
N ILE A 342 -14.89 -2.80 6.64
CA ILE A 342 -15.46 -2.34 5.37
C ILE A 342 -14.51 -1.28 4.80
N ASP A 343 -14.01 -1.53 3.60
CA ASP A 343 -13.05 -0.68 2.91
C ASP A 343 -13.74 0.19 1.87
N ASP A 344 -13.11 1.32 1.55
CA ASP A 344 -13.61 2.31 0.59
C ASP A 344 -15.05 2.75 0.89
N GLY A 345 -15.69 3.41 -0.09
CA GLY A 345 -17.07 3.83 0.06
C GLY A 345 -17.63 4.64 -1.09
N ASP A 346 -18.87 4.35 -1.45
CA ASP A 346 -19.70 5.26 -2.25
C ASP A 346 -20.84 5.83 -1.37
N PRO A 347 -20.89 7.15 -1.16
CA PRO A 347 -21.93 7.82 -0.39
C PRO A 347 -23.35 7.44 -0.78
N ILE A 348 -23.59 7.05 -2.04
CA ILE A 348 -24.91 6.64 -2.51
C ILE A 348 -25.45 5.42 -1.76
N TYR A 349 -24.57 4.53 -1.29
CA TYR A 349 -24.94 3.31 -0.58
C TYR A 349 -24.84 3.44 0.95
N ALA A 350 -24.24 4.52 1.45
CA ALA A 350 -23.95 4.68 2.87
C ALA A 350 -25.19 4.55 3.76
N GLN A 351 -26.30 5.20 3.38
CA GLN A 351 -27.53 5.15 4.20
C GLN A 351 -28.12 3.74 4.27
N GLU A 352 -28.04 2.97 3.19
CA GLU A 352 -28.53 1.59 3.16
C GLU A 352 -27.67 0.68 4.06
N VAL A 353 -26.34 0.79 3.96
CA VAL A 353 -25.40 0.12 4.86
C VAL A 353 -25.73 0.46 6.32
N MET A 354 -25.89 1.74 6.63
CA MET A 354 -26.21 2.22 7.99
C MET A 354 -27.53 1.67 8.52
N ASN A 355 -28.56 1.62 7.67
CA ASN A 355 -29.84 1.03 8.05
C ASN A 355 -29.69 -0.48 8.33
N ILE A 356 -28.97 -1.21 7.48
CA ILE A 356 -28.76 -2.66 7.65
C ILE A 356 -27.99 -2.94 8.95
N VAL A 357 -26.84 -2.30 9.18
CA VAL A 357 -26.04 -2.58 10.40
C VAL A 357 -26.76 -2.17 11.68
N LYS A 358 -27.60 -1.13 11.63
CA LYS A 358 -28.46 -0.72 12.74
C LYS A 358 -29.59 -1.71 13.00
N GLU A 359 -30.30 -2.15 11.97
CA GLU A 359 -31.37 -3.15 12.09
C GLU A 359 -30.83 -4.51 12.56
N GLU A 360 -29.65 -4.88 12.09
CA GLU A 360 -28.93 -6.07 12.55
C GLU A 360 -28.26 -5.85 13.92
N GLY A 361 -28.24 -4.63 14.47
CA GLY A 361 -27.73 -4.35 15.81
C GLY A 361 -26.23 -4.61 15.99
N ILE A 362 -25.43 -4.34 14.96
CA ILE A 362 -23.97 -4.54 15.01
C ILE A 362 -23.20 -3.23 14.88
N LYS A 363 -21.93 -3.23 15.32
CA LYS A 363 -20.96 -2.17 15.01
C LYS A 363 -19.85 -2.74 14.14
N VAL A 364 -19.50 -2.01 13.09
CA VAL A 364 -18.45 -2.36 12.13
C VAL A 364 -17.31 -1.33 12.18
N THR A 365 -16.23 -1.63 11.47
CA THR A 365 -15.11 -0.71 11.25
C THR A 365 -15.07 -0.31 9.79
N PHE A 366 -14.89 0.97 9.51
CA PHE A 366 -14.71 1.50 8.16
C PHE A 366 -13.26 1.96 7.97
N PHE A 367 -12.60 1.50 6.91
CA PHE A 367 -11.27 1.93 6.50
C PHE A 367 -11.41 2.99 5.41
N THR A 368 -11.02 4.22 5.72
CA THR A 368 -11.27 5.39 4.88
C THR A 368 -10.04 5.76 4.06
N VAL A 369 -10.26 6.15 2.81
CA VAL A 369 -9.23 6.76 1.97
C VAL A 369 -9.24 8.27 2.20
N GLY A 370 -8.08 8.86 2.47
CA GLY A 370 -7.95 10.25 2.90
C GLY A 370 -8.39 11.31 1.87
N ALA A 371 -7.94 11.21 0.61
CA ALA A 371 -8.22 12.25 -0.39
C ALA A 371 -9.73 12.50 -0.63
N PRO A 372 -10.60 11.46 -0.70
CA PRO A 372 -12.03 11.65 -0.74
C PRO A 372 -12.64 12.34 0.50
N LEU A 373 -12.03 12.29 1.68
CA LEU A 373 -12.51 13.01 2.87
C LEU A 373 -12.35 14.52 2.72
N GLU A 374 -11.30 14.97 2.04
CA GLU A 374 -11.00 16.38 1.82
C GLU A 374 -11.80 17.01 0.66
N ASP A 375 -12.41 16.19 -0.20
CA ASP A 375 -13.27 16.68 -1.28
C ASP A 375 -14.73 16.80 -0.78
N PRO A 376 -15.25 18.03 -0.58
CA PRO A 376 -16.60 18.22 -0.04
C PRO A 376 -17.71 17.64 -0.92
N SER A 377 -17.45 17.38 -2.21
CA SER A 377 -18.44 16.82 -3.12
C SER A 377 -18.69 15.34 -2.95
N THR A 378 -17.73 14.63 -2.35
CA THR A 378 -17.93 13.23 -2.03
C THR A 378 -18.94 13.12 -0.90
N ASN A 379 -19.08 14.13 -0.02
CA ASN A 379 -19.89 14.03 1.19
C ASN A 379 -19.47 12.89 2.14
N LEU A 380 -18.33 12.23 1.90
CA LEU A 380 -17.86 11.10 2.70
C LEU A 380 -17.55 11.51 4.14
N THR A 381 -16.99 12.71 4.34
CA THR A 381 -16.73 13.23 5.70
C THR A 381 -18.01 13.33 6.54
N ASN A 382 -19.13 13.77 5.96
CA ASN A 382 -20.40 13.81 6.69
C ASN A 382 -20.95 12.40 6.96
N VAL A 383 -20.86 11.51 5.97
CA VAL A 383 -21.27 10.11 6.08
C VAL A 383 -20.50 9.39 7.19
N TYR A 384 -19.17 9.50 7.21
CA TYR A 384 -18.34 8.86 8.23
C TYR A 384 -18.50 9.50 9.60
N ASN A 385 -18.77 10.82 9.70
CA ASN A 385 -19.18 11.44 10.96
C ASN A 385 -20.50 10.88 11.49
N GLU A 386 -21.49 10.59 10.62
CA GLU A 386 -22.71 9.90 11.04
C GLU A 386 -22.40 8.46 11.52
N MET A 387 -21.54 7.73 10.80
CA MET A 387 -21.09 6.39 11.19
C MET A 387 -20.44 6.40 12.58
N LEU A 388 -19.56 7.37 12.85
CA LEU A 388 -18.94 7.58 14.16
C LEU A 388 -19.96 7.92 15.24
N ALA A 389 -20.92 8.82 14.96
CA ALA A 389 -21.98 9.18 15.90
C ALA A 389 -22.87 7.98 16.26
N GLN A 390 -23.00 7.01 15.35
CA GLN A 390 -23.67 5.74 15.60
C GLN A 390 -22.77 4.70 16.28
N GLY A 391 -21.52 5.02 16.60
CA GLY A 391 -20.61 4.17 17.38
C GLY A 391 -19.80 3.18 16.55
N HIS A 392 -19.74 3.33 15.23
CA HIS A 392 -18.79 2.58 14.39
C HIS A 392 -17.35 3.05 14.59
N GLN A 393 -16.38 2.30 14.09
CA GLN A 393 -14.97 2.66 14.15
C GLN A 393 -14.52 3.19 12.79
N ILE A 394 -13.62 4.16 12.79
CA ILE A 394 -12.89 4.63 11.61
C ILE A 394 -11.42 4.20 11.74
N ALA A 395 -10.83 3.78 10.62
CA ALA A 395 -9.44 3.36 10.48
C ALA A 395 -8.87 3.86 9.14
N MET A 396 -7.55 3.81 8.98
CA MET A 396 -6.83 4.39 7.83
C MET A 396 -6.66 3.43 6.66
N HIS A 397 -6.78 3.94 5.43
CA HIS A 397 -6.64 3.18 4.18
C HIS A 397 -5.77 3.88 3.12
N THR A 398 -4.81 4.72 3.53
CA THR A 398 -3.95 5.59 2.72
C THR A 398 -4.68 6.80 2.14
N TYR A 399 -3.92 7.78 1.66
CA TYR A 399 -4.49 9.01 1.14
C TYR A 399 -5.02 8.84 -0.30
N THR A 400 -4.28 8.17 -1.19
CA THR A 400 -4.67 7.99 -2.61
C THR A 400 -4.95 6.55 -3.04
N HIS A 401 -4.91 5.60 -2.12
CA HIS A 401 -5.15 4.17 -2.36
C HIS A 401 -4.11 3.45 -3.27
N PRO A 402 -2.78 3.67 -3.13
CA PRO A 402 -1.77 2.93 -3.91
C PRO A 402 -1.37 1.60 -3.23
N LYS A 403 -0.74 0.70 -4.01
CA LYS A 403 0.01 -0.44 -3.47
C LYS A 403 1.27 0.06 -2.73
N MET A 404 1.19 0.15 -1.41
CA MET A 404 2.19 0.84 -0.58
C MET A 404 3.61 0.27 -0.69
N GLU A 405 3.77 -1.06 -0.72
CA GLU A 405 5.10 -1.67 -0.80
C GLU A 405 5.76 -1.43 -2.16
N GLY A 406 4.95 -1.23 -3.22
CA GLY A 406 5.41 -0.92 -4.57
C GLY A 406 5.78 0.54 -4.82
N LEU A 407 5.59 1.43 -3.84
CA LEU A 407 5.98 2.83 -3.97
C LEU A 407 7.51 2.97 -4.11
N PRO A 408 7.98 3.96 -4.90
CA PRO A 408 9.37 4.03 -5.35
C PRO A 408 10.39 4.18 -4.21
N ASP A 409 10.03 4.91 -3.15
CA ASP A 409 10.92 5.25 -2.05
C ASP A 409 10.16 5.40 -0.72
N TYR A 410 10.87 5.79 0.34
CA TYR A 410 10.25 5.96 1.66
C TYR A 410 9.45 7.24 1.76
N GLU A 411 9.87 8.28 1.03
CA GLU A 411 9.19 9.56 0.92
C GLU A 411 7.76 9.38 0.41
N ALA A 412 7.55 8.59 -0.64
CA ALA A 412 6.23 8.32 -1.18
C ALA A 412 5.34 7.54 -0.19
N ILE A 413 5.91 6.56 0.51
CA ILE A 413 5.19 5.79 1.55
C ILE A 413 4.78 6.71 2.71
N ASP A 414 5.70 7.53 3.20
CA ASP A 414 5.45 8.45 4.30
C ASP A 414 4.45 9.53 3.91
N TRP A 415 4.51 10.01 2.67
CA TRP A 415 3.55 10.99 2.18
C TRP A 415 2.13 10.42 2.20
N GLU A 416 1.92 9.19 1.72
CA GLU A 416 0.61 8.52 1.79
C GLU A 416 0.11 8.38 3.23
N TYR A 417 0.99 8.04 4.19
CA TYR A 417 0.60 7.96 5.59
C TYR A 417 0.29 9.31 6.21
N ASN A 418 1.18 10.29 6.04
CA ASN A 418 1.03 11.60 6.66
C ASN A 418 -0.21 12.33 6.14
N MET A 419 -0.45 12.28 4.83
CA MET A 419 -1.64 12.90 4.25
C MET A 419 -2.93 12.20 4.71
N ASP A 420 -2.94 10.87 4.87
CA ASP A 420 -4.11 10.16 5.39
C ASP A 420 -4.36 10.49 6.88
N ILE A 421 -3.30 10.58 7.69
CA ILE A 421 -3.38 10.99 9.09
C ILE A 421 -3.95 12.40 9.21
N ASP A 422 -3.45 13.35 8.40
CA ASP A 422 -3.92 14.73 8.41
C ASP A 422 -5.39 14.82 7.99
N ALA A 423 -5.78 14.14 6.90
CA ALA A 423 -7.15 14.10 6.40
C ALA A 423 -8.13 13.51 7.41
N VAL A 424 -7.78 12.37 8.04
CA VAL A 424 -8.59 11.72 9.09
C VAL A 424 -8.69 12.61 10.34
N SER A 425 -7.59 13.24 10.74
CA SER A 425 -7.56 14.16 11.88
C SER A 425 -8.46 15.38 11.65
N GLU A 426 -8.37 16.01 10.48
CA GLU A 426 -9.20 17.17 10.12
C GLU A 426 -10.68 16.79 10.00
N ALA A 427 -11.00 15.68 9.32
CA ALA A 427 -12.37 15.24 9.10
C ALA A 427 -13.11 14.84 10.39
N PHE A 428 -12.37 14.36 11.40
CA PHE A 428 -12.96 13.73 12.58
C PHE A 428 -12.45 14.30 13.92
N ASN A 429 -12.20 15.62 13.95
CA ASN A 429 -11.90 16.40 15.17
C ASN A 429 -10.66 15.91 15.96
N GLY A 430 -9.53 15.75 15.28
CA GLY A 430 -8.26 15.34 15.90
C GLY A 430 -8.17 13.85 16.17
N MET A 431 -8.90 13.03 15.43
CA MET A 431 -8.87 11.58 15.58
C MET A 431 -7.48 11.01 15.25
N HIS A 432 -7.01 10.11 16.11
CA HIS A 432 -5.83 9.29 15.87
C HIS A 432 -6.19 7.82 16.01
N THR A 433 -5.66 6.97 15.13
CA THR A 433 -5.96 5.53 15.13
C THR A 433 -4.70 4.71 14.81
N PRO A 434 -4.41 3.64 15.55
CA PRO A 434 -3.29 2.73 15.23
C PRO A 434 -3.69 1.64 14.22
N TYR A 435 -4.91 1.68 13.67
CA TYR A 435 -5.45 0.69 12.75
C TYR A 435 -5.32 1.17 11.31
N PHE A 436 -4.63 0.37 10.52
CA PHE A 436 -4.40 0.60 9.10
C PHE A 436 -4.70 -0.69 8.33
N ARG A 437 -5.30 -0.56 7.14
CA ARG A 437 -5.33 -1.64 6.16
C ARG A 437 -4.61 -1.16 4.90
N PRO A 438 -3.66 -1.92 4.34
CA PRO A 438 -3.05 -1.56 3.07
C PRO A 438 -4.04 -1.79 1.92
N PRO A 439 -4.16 -0.85 0.97
CA PRO A 439 -4.86 -1.08 -0.29
C PRO A 439 -4.41 -2.38 -0.94
N PHE A 440 -5.36 -3.10 -1.55
CA PHE A 440 -5.13 -4.41 -2.19
C PHE A 440 -4.65 -5.54 -1.25
N GLY A 441 -4.54 -5.29 0.06
CA GLY A 441 -3.83 -6.20 0.98
C GLY A 441 -2.31 -6.24 0.74
N ASN A 442 -1.78 -5.32 -0.08
CA ASN A 442 -0.37 -5.27 -0.47
C ASN A 442 0.50 -4.84 0.71
N GLU A 443 1.28 -5.76 1.27
CA GLU A 443 2.19 -5.49 2.37
C GLU A 443 3.60 -5.99 2.12
N GLY A 444 4.55 -5.33 2.80
CA GLY A 444 5.93 -5.77 2.91
C GLY A 444 6.66 -4.99 4.01
N ALA A 445 7.95 -5.26 4.16
CA ALA A 445 8.70 -4.73 5.29
C ALA A 445 8.80 -3.19 5.28
N ARG A 446 8.87 -2.56 4.10
CA ARG A 446 9.04 -1.11 4.00
C ARG A 446 7.83 -0.39 4.55
N MET A 447 6.63 -0.70 4.04
CA MET A 447 5.41 -0.02 4.49
C MET A 447 5.15 -0.28 5.99
N ARG A 448 5.39 -1.50 6.49
CA ARG A 448 5.14 -1.88 7.88
C ARG A 448 6.03 -1.13 8.87
N GLN A 449 7.29 -0.92 8.51
CA GLN A 449 8.26 -0.17 9.31
C GLN A 449 7.95 1.32 9.29
N ARG A 450 7.62 1.87 8.11
CA ARG A 450 7.24 3.29 8.00
C ARG A 450 5.98 3.60 8.79
N LEU A 451 4.95 2.74 8.75
CA LEU A 451 3.75 2.92 9.57
C LEU A 451 4.06 3.04 11.07
N ALA A 452 4.92 2.16 11.60
CA ALA A 452 5.34 2.20 13.01
C ALA A 452 6.10 3.50 13.35
N ILE A 453 6.97 3.95 12.46
CA ILE A 453 7.71 5.22 12.60
C ILE A 453 6.75 6.41 12.57
N THR A 454 5.86 6.47 11.58
CA THR A 454 4.94 7.59 11.37
C THR A 454 3.94 7.75 12.50
N LEU A 455 3.44 6.63 13.05
CA LEU A 455 2.51 6.65 14.18
C LEU A 455 3.19 6.73 15.55
N ASP A 456 4.53 6.77 15.60
CA ASP A 456 5.34 6.76 16.83
C ASP A 456 4.88 5.66 17.81
N THR A 457 4.69 4.45 17.28
CA THR A 457 4.23 3.29 18.05
C THR A 457 4.93 2.03 17.59
N ASP A 458 5.29 1.18 18.56
CA ASP A 458 5.99 -0.07 18.29
C ASP A 458 5.07 -1.15 17.68
N GLU A 459 3.74 -0.99 17.80
CA GLU A 459 2.77 -2.05 17.53
C GLU A 459 1.49 -1.57 16.79
N PRO A 460 1.56 -0.80 15.68
CA PRO A 460 0.36 -0.48 14.92
C PRO A 460 -0.23 -1.75 14.30
N TYR A 461 -1.55 -1.77 14.10
CA TYR A 461 -2.24 -2.90 13.50
C TYR A 461 -2.35 -2.75 11.99
N ILE A 462 -1.93 -3.78 11.28
CA ILE A 462 -2.08 -3.93 9.84
C ILE A 462 -3.12 -5.02 9.64
N VAL A 463 -4.34 -4.56 9.37
CA VAL A 463 -5.54 -5.38 9.40
C VAL A 463 -5.81 -5.92 8.01
N ASN A 464 -5.57 -7.21 7.79
CA ASN A 464 -6.04 -7.92 6.59
C ASN A 464 -7.35 -8.65 6.91
N TRP A 465 -7.60 -9.83 6.34
CA TRP A 465 -8.86 -10.54 6.45
C TRP A 465 -8.68 -12.06 6.42
N SER A 466 -9.58 -12.77 7.10
CA SER A 466 -9.74 -14.22 6.99
C SER A 466 -11.03 -14.62 6.29
N VAL A 467 -11.85 -13.63 5.90
CA VAL A 467 -13.09 -13.80 5.15
C VAL A 467 -13.11 -12.73 4.05
N ASP A 468 -12.99 -13.13 2.79
CA ASP A 468 -13.14 -12.23 1.64
C ASP A 468 -14.49 -12.48 0.97
N VAL A 469 -15.30 -11.42 0.79
CA VAL A 469 -16.55 -11.55 0.01
C VAL A 469 -16.28 -11.60 -1.51
N GLU A 470 -15.05 -11.31 -1.95
CA GLU A 470 -14.61 -11.27 -3.35
C GLU A 470 -15.50 -10.36 -4.21
N ASP A 471 -15.99 -9.26 -3.64
CA ASP A 471 -16.85 -8.29 -4.31
C ASP A 471 -16.15 -7.59 -5.46
N TRP A 472 -14.85 -7.31 -5.31
CA TRP A 472 -13.97 -6.80 -6.37
C TRP A 472 -13.95 -7.69 -7.63
N LEU A 473 -14.25 -8.99 -7.48
CA LEU A 473 -14.32 -9.96 -8.58
C LEU A 473 -15.76 -10.17 -9.07
N TRP A 474 -16.72 -10.32 -8.15
CA TRP A 474 -18.06 -10.82 -8.49
C TRP A 474 -19.14 -9.75 -8.57
N ALA A 475 -19.01 -8.61 -7.88
CA ALA A 475 -20.12 -7.67 -7.68
C ALA A 475 -20.72 -7.12 -8.98
N GLN A 476 -19.87 -6.89 -9.99
CA GLN A 476 -20.29 -6.41 -11.31
C GLN A 476 -20.33 -7.52 -12.38
N SER A 477 -20.17 -8.77 -11.97
CA SER A 477 -20.24 -9.92 -12.87
C SER A 477 -21.69 -10.35 -13.15
N ASN A 478 -21.87 -11.33 -14.04
CA ASN A 478 -23.19 -11.95 -14.26
C ASN A 478 -23.63 -12.90 -13.13
N THR A 479 -22.76 -13.16 -12.15
CA THR A 479 -23.01 -14.07 -11.02
C THR A 479 -22.61 -13.40 -9.69
N PRO A 480 -23.21 -12.25 -9.33
CA PRO A 480 -22.87 -11.53 -8.11
C PRO A 480 -23.14 -12.32 -6.82
N GLU A 481 -24.02 -13.33 -6.88
CA GLU A 481 -24.33 -14.24 -5.77
C GLU A 481 -23.12 -15.06 -5.29
N LYS A 482 -22.07 -15.21 -6.10
CA LYS A 482 -20.83 -15.89 -5.69
C LYS A 482 -20.12 -15.24 -4.51
N GLN A 483 -20.44 -13.98 -4.19
CA GLN A 483 -19.97 -13.35 -2.96
C GLN A 483 -20.44 -14.09 -1.71
N LEU A 484 -21.65 -14.66 -1.73
CA LEU A 484 -22.17 -15.49 -0.64
C LEU A 484 -21.42 -16.82 -0.53
N ASP A 485 -21.03 -17.40 -1.66
CA ASP A 485 -20.24 -18.65 -1.68
C ASP A 485 -18.83 -18.42 -1.12
N ALA A 486 -18.18 -17.32 -1.53
CA ALA A 486 -16.88 -16.91 -0.99
C ALA A 486 -16.93 -16.65 0.51
N PHE A 487 -17.94 -15.88 0.96
CA PHE A 487 -18.15 -15.61 2.38
C PHE A 487 -18.37 -16.89 3.19
N LYS A 488 -19.27 -17.77 2.75
CA LYS A 488 -19.58 -19.05 3.44
C LYS A 488 -18.34 -19.94 3.51
N ARG A 489 -17.61 -20.09 2.40
CA ARG A 489 -16.37 -20.87 2.33
C ARG A 489 -15.38 -20.46 3.41
N ASP A 490 -15.16 -19.16 3.59
CA ASP A 490 -14.15 -18.67 4.53
C ASP A 490 -14.65 -18.68 5.99
N VAL A 491 -15.95 -18.43 6.20
CA VAL A 491 -16.58 -18.60 7.52
C VAL A 491 -16.55 -20.06 7.97
N ASP A 492 -16.81 -21.01 7.08
CA ASP A 492 -16.78 -22.46 7.36
C ASP A 492 -15.37 -22.94 7.71
N LYS A 493 -14.33 -22.30 7.17
CA LYS A 493 -12.93 -22.51 7.58
C LYS A 493 -12.59 -21.89 8.94
N GLY A 494 -13.51 -21.16 9.56
CA GLY A 494 -13.33 -20.55 10.87
C GLY A 494 -12.98 -19.06 10.85
N GLY A 495 -12.90 -18.43 9.67
CA GLY A 495 -12.61 -17.01 9.50
C GLY A 495 -13.53 -16.11 10.32
N ASN A 496 -13.02 -14.94 10.70
CA ASN A 496 -13.76 -14.02 11.57
C ASN A 496 -13.42 -12.52 11.40
N LEU A 497 -12.65 -12.17 10.39
CA LEU A 497 -12.33 -10.79 10.07
C LEU A 497 -12.61 -10.59 8.58
N VAL A 498 -13.70 -9.88 8.28
CA VAL A 498 -14.22 -9.73 6.92
C VAL A 498 -13.57 -8.55 6.24
N VAL A 499 -13.29 -8.68 4.94
CA VAL A 499 -13.15 -7.55 4.02
C VAL A 499 -14.36 -7.50 3.08
N MET A 500 -14.84 -6.28 2.82
CA MET A 500 -15.85 -5.98 1.79
C MET A 500 -15.82 -4.48 1.49
N HIS A 501 -16.45 -4.06 0.39
CA HIS A 501 -16.56 -2.66 0.00
C HIS A 501 -18.02 -2.26 -0.21
N TYR A 502 -18.42 -1.07 0.27
CA TYR A 502 -19.74 -0.52 -0.05
C TYR A 502 -19.72 0.30 -1.35
N LEU A 503 -19.07 -0.23 -2.38
CA LEU A 503 -18.95 0.39 -3.71
C LEU A 503 -19.98 -0.14 -4.71
N TYR A 504 -20.69 -1.22 -4.37
CA TYR A 504 -21.54 -1.94 -5.30
C TYR A 504 -22.91 -2.24 -4.70
N ALA A 505 -23.97 -1.96 -5.46
CA ALA A 505 -25.36 -2.24 -5.07
C ALA A 505 -25.57 -3.73 -4.69
N SER A 506 -24.94 -4.66 -5.42
CA SER A 506 -25.04 -6.10 -5.13
C SER A 506 -24.43 -6.46 -3.77
N THR A 507 -23.25 -5.93 -3.46
CA THR A 507 -22.54 -6.21 -2.21
C THR A 507 -23.31 -5.68 -1.00
N VAL A 508 -23.86 -4.47 -1.13
CA VAL A 508 -24.74 -3.87 -0.11
C VAL A 508 -26.03 -4.67 0.03
N GLY A 509 -26.60 -5.14 -1.08
CA GLY A 509 -27.77 -6.02 -1.09
C GLY A 509 -27.56 -7.35 -0.36
N TYR A 510 -26.34 -7.91 -0.37
CA TYR A 510 -25.99 -9.13 0.37
C TYR A 510 -25.52 -8.88 1.81
N LEU A 511 -25.27 -7.63 2.21
CA LEU A 511 -24.74 -7.30 3.55
C LEU A 511 -25.56 -7.92 4.69
N ARG A 512 -26.89 -7.86 4.58
CA ARG A 512 -27.78 -8.46 5.58
C ARG A 512 -27.57 -9.97 5.70
N GLU A 513 -27.44 -10.67 4.57
CA GLU A 513 -27.23 -12.12 4.58
C GLU A 513 -25.84 -12.47 5.12
N PHE A 514 -24.78 -11.72 4.77
CA PHE A 514 -23.45 -11.89 5.38
C PHE A 514 -23.51 -11.78 6.91
N ILE A 515 -24.18 -10.76 7.44
CA ILE A 515 -24.33 -10.54 8.87
C ILE A 515 -25.11 -11.69 9.52
N GLN A 516 -26.18 -12.17 8.89
CA GLN A 516 -26.99 -13.27 9.42
C GLN A 516 -26.21 -14.60 9.44
N ILE A 517 -25.40 -14.88 8.41
CA ILE A 517 -24.50 -16.03 8.38
C ILE A 517 -23.46 -15.92 9.51
N ALA A 518 -22.84 -14.74 9.68
CA ALA A 518 -21.88 -14.51 10.76
C ALA A 518 -22.51 -14.68 12.16
N LYS A 519 -23.75 -14.21 12.37
CA LYS A 519 -24.49 -14.42 13.61
C LYS A 519 -24.80 -15.90 13.87
N ALA A 520 -25.09 -16.66 12.81
CA ALA A 520 -25.40 -18.09 12.92
C ALA A 520 -24.21 -18.92 13.44
N THR A 521 -22.98 -18.40 13.38
CA THR A 521 -21.82 -19.05 14.01
C THR A 521 -21.81 -18.92 15.54
N GLY A 522 -22.72 -18.13 16.12
CA GLY A 522 -22.76 -17.84 17.56
C GLY A 522 -21.65 -16.93 18.08
N LYS A 523 -20.85 -16.32 17.17
CA LYS A 523 -19.81 -15.34 17.53
C LYS A 523 -20.47 -13.98 17.80
N GLN A 524 -19.85 -13.19 18.68
CA GLN A 524 -20.27 -11.81 18.92
C GLN A 524 -19.69 -10.90 17.82
N LEU A 525 -20.57 -10.20 17.10
CA LEU A 525 -20.17 -9.25 16.06
C LEU A 525 -19.75 -7.92 16.71
N MET A 526 -18.60 -7.40 16.34
CA MET A 526 -17.99 -6.21 16.94
C MET A 526 -17.07 -5.48 15.97
N ARG A 527 -16.52 -4.35 16.42
CA ARG A 527 -15.53 -3.57 15.68
C ARG A 527 -14.14 -4.21 15.79
N VAL A 528 -13.25 -3.84 14.88
CA VAL A 528 -11.86 -4.33 14.82
C VAL A 528 -11.08 -4.03 16.10
N ASP A 529 -11.20 -2.84 16.67
CA ASP A 529 -10.54 -2.49 17.94
C ASP A 529 -10.95 -3.39 19.12
N GLN A 530 -12.25 -3.66 19.25
CA GLN A 530 -12.79 -4.60 20.25
C GLN A 530 -12.32 -6.04 19.98
N CYS A 531 -12.26 -6.43 18.71
CA CYS A 531 -11.77 -7.71 18.19
C CYS A 531 -10.26 -7.89 18.44
N MET A 532 -9.47 -6.81 18.45
CA MET A 532 -8.05 -6.79 18.84
C MET A 532 -7.81 -6.64 20.34
N MET A 533 -8.87 -6.47 21.14
CA MET A 533 -8.81 -6.21 22.58
C MET A 533 -8.06 -4.92 22.93
N ASP A 534 -8.24 -3.89 22.10
CA ASP A 534 -7.66 -2.57 22.35
C ASP A 534 -8.11 -2.01 23.71
N PRO A 535 -7.19 -1.55 24.58
CA PRO A 535 -7.56 -0.93 25.84
C PRO A 535 -8.36 0.37 25.68
N ASN A 536 -8.26 1.02 24.52
CA ASN A 536 -9.01 2.25 24.20
C ASN A 536 -10.34 1.98 23.50
N ALA A 537 -10.66 0.73 23.17
CA ALA A 537 -11.95 0.40 22.58
C ALA A 537 -13.09 0.63 23.60
N PRO A 538 -14.21 1.27 23.17
CA PRO A 538 -15.47 1.24 23.86
C PRO A 538 -15.87 -0.14 24.41
N PRO A 539 -16.55 -0.18 25.58
CA PRO A 539 -17.10 -1.41 26.12
C PRO A 539 -18.00 -2.14 25.11
N LEU A 540 -18.08 -3.47 25.27
CA LEU A 540 -18.92 -4.35 24.45
C LEU A 540 -20.42 -4.09 24.61
#